data_AF-A0A971CE35-F1
#
_entry.id   AF-A0A971CE35-F1
#
_cell.length_a   1.000
_cell.length_b   1.000
_cell.length_c   1.000
_cell.angle_alpha   90.00
_cell.angle_beta   90.00
_cell.angle_gamma   90.00
#
_symmetry.space_group_name_H-M   'P 1'
#
loop_
_entity.id
_entity.type
_entity.pdbx_description
1 polymer ?
#
loop_
_entity_poly.entity_id
_entity_poly.type
_entity_poly.pdbx_seq_one_letter_code
_entity_poly.pdbx_strand_id
1 'polypeptide(L)'
;MTKPLYLPTSMVLFGEGLPRQCGRHGEPTDTTRKVTFLSRPPLWARALLLAGVLPGVLACLLGRRRLVAPAWPVCHRCTRRRRMLLVGAALTGAVTAAVVAGALAVDPVALAPVAAGAGAAGGVALFVLASLRSWRSLASAHLSADRQHLVLRRPGNGYSPTQPYPEDEIPWAPVMHRDVTARPAGRPGTVDLSGPDDGTGTTEAASGREALPRRRPAEPAVVLVGGD
;
A
#
# COMPACT_ATOMS: atom_id res chain seq x y z
N MET A 1 0.53 -16.31 -9.33
CA MET A 1 0.60 -14.82 -9.35
C MET A 1 -0.32 -14.30 -8.26
N THR A 2 0.16 -13.49 -7.32
CA THR A 2 -0.73 -12.89 -6.30
C THR A 2 -1.53 -11.74 -6.91
N LYS A 3 -2.86 -11.79 -6.75
CA LYS A 3 -3.78 -10.73 -7.21
C LYS A 3 -3.51 -9.45 -6.42
N PRO A 4 -3.57 -8.25 -7.03
CA PRO A 4 -3.50 -7.02 -6.27
C PRO A 4 -4.65 -6.96 -5.26
N LEU A 5 -4.34 -6.52 -4.05
CA LEU A 5 -5.30 -6.40 -2.96
C LEU A 5 -5.63 -4.92 -2.74
N TYR A 6 -6.91 -4.63 -2.53
CA TYR A 6 -7.42 -3.28 -2.28
C TYR A 6 -7.83 -3.16 -0.82
N LEU A 7 -7.22 -2.21 -0.12
CA LEU A 7 -7.58 -1.88 1.26
C LEU A 7 -8.32 -0.55 1.26
N PRO A 8 -9.47 -0.45 1.94
CA PRO A 8 -10.17 0.82 2.05
C PRO A 8 -9.32 1.82 2.84
N THR A 9 -9.41 3.08 2.45
CA THR A 9 -8.58 4.13 3.04
C THR A 9 -8.89 4.36 4.52
N SER A 10 -10.14 4.15 4.95
CA SER A 10 -10.55 4.20 6.36
C SER A 10 -9.74 3.22 7.22
N MET A 11 -9.67 1.96 6.79
CA MET A 11 -8.89 0.91 7.47
C MET A 11 -7.40 1.27 7.60
N VAL A 12 -6.83 1.91 6.58
CA VAL A 12 -5.42 2.34 6.58
C VAL A 12 -5.19 3.58 7.46
N LEU A 13 -6.15 4.49 7.52
CA LEU A 13 -6.09 5.71 8.33
C LEU A 13 -6.18 5.41 9.83
N PHE A 14 -7.14 4.57 10.21
CA PHE A 14 -7.37 4.23 11.61
C PHE A 14 -6.44 3.11 12.09
N GLY A 15 -5.93 2.28 11.16
CA GLY A 15 -5.07 1.14 11.47
C GLY A 15 -5.83 -0.05 12.06
N GLU A 16 -7.14 0.09 12.26
CA GLU A 16 -8.03 -0.99 12.70
C GLU A 16 -8.29 -1.97 11.56
N GLY A 17 -8.28 -3.27 11.87
CA GLY A 17 -8.48 -4.36 10.92
C GLY A 17 -7.23 -4.76 10.11
N LEU A 18 -6.15 -3.97 10.14
CA LEU A 18 -4.91 -4.36 9.47
C LEU A 18 -4.32 -5.62 10.13
N PRO A 19 -4.01 -6.66 9.34
CA PRO A 19 -3.39 -7.86 9.90
C PRO A 19 -2.00 -7.50 10.43
N ARG A 20 -1.56 -8.16 11.50
CA ARG A 20 -0.20 -8.04 12.05
C ARG A 20 0.84 -8.76 11.18
N GLN A 21 0.78 -8.53 9.87
CA GLN A 21 1.64 -9.13 8.87
C GLN A 21 2.13 -8.05 7.92
N CYS A 22 3.36 -8.18 7.45
CA CYS A 22 3.91 -7.23 6.51
C CYS A 22 3.25 -7.40 5.15
N GLY A 23 2.63 -6.34 4.61
CA GLY A 23 1.97 -6.37 3.30
C GLY A 23 2.86 -6.84 2.14
N ARG A 24 4.19 -6.71 2.25
CA ARG A 24 5.13 -7.14 1.21
C ARG A 24 5.59 -8.59 1.33
N HIS A 25 5.85 -9.06 2.55
CA HIS A 25 6.49 -10.36 2.78
C HIS A 25 5.56 -11.40 3.41
N GLY A 26 4.41 -11.00 3.97
CA GLY A 26 3.49 -11.89 4.68
C GLY A 26 4.00 -12.31 6.07
N GLU A 27 5.23 -11.92 6.42
CA GLU A 27 5.84 -12.22 7.72
C GLU A 27 5.09 -11.54 8.87
N PRO A 28 4.93 -12.18 10.04
CA PRO A 28 4.34 -11.57 11.22
C PRO A 28 5.16 -10.34 11.66
N THR A 29 4.47 -9.34 12.20
CA THR A 29 5.07 -8.06 12.56
C THR A 29 4.68 -7.64 13.96
N ASP A 30 5.69 -7.44 14.81
CA ASP A 30 5.52 -6.87 16.14
C ASP A 30 5.68 -5.34 16.15
N THR A 31 6.15 -4.77 15.03
CA THR A 31 6.39 -3.34 14.92
C THR A 31 5.51 -2.69 13.87
N THR A 32 4.90 -1.57 14.23
CA THR A 32 4.17 -0.69 13.34
C THR A 32 4.95 0.62 13.15
N ARG A 33 4.81 1.24 11.99
CA ARG A 33 5.47 2.51 11.66
C ARG A 33 4.52 3.44 10.92
N LYS A 34 4.72 4.74 11.12
CA LYS A 34 4.06 5.78 10.34
C LYS A 34 4.59 5.77 8.91
N VAL A 35 3.72 5.55 7.93
CA VAL A 35 4.06 5.50 6.51
C VAL A 35 3.18 6.46 5.73
N THR A 36 3.80 7.32 4.93
CA THR A 36 3.07 8.18 4.00
C THR A 36 3.05 7.56 2.62
N PHE A 37 1.88 7.15 2.19
CA PHE A 37 1.61 6.74 0.82
C PHE A 37 1.34 7.98 -0.03
N LEU A 38 1.80 7.97 -1.28
CA LEU A 38 1.38 8.99 -2.24
C LEU A 38 0.66 8.35 -3.42
N SER A 39 -0.12 9.16 -4.13
CA SER A 39 -0.68 8.80 -5.42
C SER A 39 0.39 8.67 -6.50
N ARG A 40 0.02 8.09 -7.65
CA ARG A 40 0.85 8.13 -8.85
C ARG A 40 0.96 9.58 -9.34
N PRO A 41 2.12 10.00 -9.87
CA PRO A 41 2.25 11.33 -10.46
C PRO A 41 1.32 11.44 -11.69
N PRO A 42 0.65 12.59 -11.88
CA PRO A 42 -0.18 12.81 -13.05
C PRO A 42 0.67 12.75 -14.33
N LEU A 43 0.04 12.42 -15.46
CA LEU A 43 0.73 12.25 -16.76
C LEU A 43 1.49 13.53 -17.17
N TRP A 44 0.89 14.70 -16.98
CA TRP A 44 1.52 15.98 -17.28
C TRP A 44 2.80 16.24 -16.46
N ALA A 45 2.85 15.81 -15.20
CA ALA A 45 4.06 15.95 -14.37
C ALA A 45 5.20 15.05 -14.86
N ARG A 46 4.88 13.92 -15.50
CA ARG A 46 5.88 13.10 -16.20
C ARG A 46 6.35 13.75 -17.50
N ALA A 47 5.48 14.42 -18.24
CA ALA A 47 5.88 15.19 -19.42
C ALA A 47 6.85 16.33 -19.03
N LEU A 48 6.60 17.02 -17.91
CA LEU A 48 7.50 18.05 -17.39
C LEU A 48 8.87 17.51 -16.98
N LEU A 49 8.98 16.24 -16.54
CA LEU A 49 10.28 15.61 -16.29
C LEU A 49 11.12 15.48 -17.56
N LEU A 50 10.50 15.33 -18.73
CA LEU A 50 11.21 15.29 -20.01
C LEU A 50 11.67 16.69 -20.44
N ALA A 51 10.89 17.73 -20.12
CA ALA A 51 11.24 19.12 -20.40
C ALA A 51 12.33 19.67 -19.46
N GLY A 52 12.41 19.14 -18.23
CA GLY A 52 13.46 19.51 -17.28
C GLY A 52 13.29 18.81 -15.94
N VAL A 53 14.41 18.33 -15.38
CA VAL A 53 14.40 17.56 -14.12
C VAL A 53 13.80 18.37 -12.98
N LEU A 54 14.22 19.63 -12.81
CA LEU A 54 13.80 20.47 -11.69
C LEU A 54 12.28 20.78 -11.70
N PRO A 55 11.70 21.35 -12.78
CA PRO A 55 10.26 21.62 -12.83
C PRO A 55 9.43 20.33 -12.78
N GLY A 56 9.90 19.25 -13.41
CA GLY A 56 9.22 17.95 -13.38
C GLY A 56 9.19 17.32 -11.98
N VAL A 57 10.29 17.41 -11.22
CA VAL A 57 10.35 16.96 -9.82
C VAL A 57 9.41 17.79 -8.95
N LEU A 58 9.41 19.12 -9.10
CA LEU A 58 8.54 20.01 -8.33
C LEU A 58 7.06 19.72 -8.62
N ALA A 59 6.67 19.60 -9.88
CA ALA A 59 5.33 19.21 -10.31
C ALA A 59 4.93 17.84 -9.76
N CYS A 60 5.85 16.88 -9.76
CA CYS A 60 5.63 15.58 -9.14
C CYS A 60 5.42 15.67 -7.63
N LEU A 61 6.12 16.55 -6.92
CA LEU A 61 6.01 16.68 -5.47
C LEU A 61 4.71 17.38 -5.06
N LEU A 62 4.31 18.42 -5.78
CA LEU A 62 3.11 19.21 -5.53
C LEU A 62 1.84 18.48 -6.00
N GLY A 63 1.88 17.82 -7.15
CA GLY A 63 0.73 17.12 -7.72
C GLY A 63 0.38 15.79 -7.06
N ARG A 64 1.20 15.33 -6.10
CA ARG A 64 0.99 14.03 -5.43
C ARG A 64 0.15 14.21 -4.17
N ARG A 65 -0.97 13.48 -4.14
CA ARG A 65 -1.83 13.38 -2.97
C ARG A 65 -1.19 12.43 -1.96
N ARG A 66 -1.33 12.73 -0.66
CA ARG A 66 -0.69 12.00 0.45
C ARG A 66 -1.74 11.35 1.33
N LEU A 67 -1.49 10.12 1.74
CA LEU A 67 -2.23 9.40 2.77
C LEU A 67 -1.24 8.95 3.84
N VAL A 68 -1.51 9.29 5.09
CA VAL A 68 -0.64 8.91 6.21
C VAL A 68 -1.28 7.73 6.94
N ALA A 69 -0.63 6.57 6.88
CA ALA A 69 -0.97 5.41 7.69
C ALA A 69 -0.17 5.48 9.00
N PRO A 70 -0.81 5.65 10.17
CA PRO A 70 -0.09 5.82 11.43
C PRO A 70 0.60 4.54 11.91
N ALA A 71 -0.03 3.38 11.68
CA ALA A 71 0.38 2.10 12.26
C ALA A 71 0.59 1.01 11.19
N TRP A 72 1.40 1.27 10.16
CA TRP A 72 1.64 0.28 9.10
C TRP A 72 2.53 -0.87 9.60
N PRO A 73 2.14 -2.15 9.44
CA PRO A 73 2.92 -3.29 9.90
C PRO A 73 4.19 -3.48 9.06
N VAL A 74 5.34 -3.58 9.73
CA VAL A 74 6.66 -3.72 9.11
C VAL A 74 7.40 -4.93 9.70
N CYS A 75 7.90 -5.82 8.84
CA CYS A 75 8.71 -6.97 9.27
C CYS A 75 10.20 -6.64 9.38
N HIS A 76 10.93 -7.48 10.11
CA HIS A 76 12.38 -7.37 10.29
C HIS A 76 13.16 -7.35 8.96
N ARG A 77 12.67 -8.05 7.92
CA ARG A 77 13.31 -8.03 6.60
C ARG A 77 13.23 -6.65 5.94
N CYS A 78 12.09 -5.96 6.08
CA CYS A 78 11.93 -4.58 5.60
C CYS A 78 12.79 -3.60 6.38
N THR A 79 12.90 -3.73 7.70
CA THR A 79 13.74 -2.86 8.52
C THR A 79 15.23 -3.06 8.21
N ARG A 80 15.68 -4.31 8.06
CA ARG A 80 17.06 -4.65 7.67
C ARG A 80 17.41 -4.08 6.30
N ARG A 81 16.52 -4.25 5.31
CA ARG A 81 16.73 -3.68 3.97
C ARG A 81 16.82 -2.16 4.01
N ARG A 82 15.96 -1.50 4.79
CA ARG A 82 16.04 -0.05 4.98
C ARG A 82 17.39 0.34 5.56
N ARG A 83 17.84 -0.32 6.62
CA ARG A 83 19.14 -0.06 7.25
C ARG A 83 20.29 -0.23 6.26
N MET A 84 20.30 -1.27 5.44
CA MET A 84 21.29 -1.45 4.37
C MET A 84 21.25 -0.30 3.35
N LEU A 85 20.07 0.16 2.95
CA LEU A 85 19.93 1.33 2.06
C LEU A 85 20.41 2.62 2.73
N LEU A 86 20.25 2.77 4.05
CA LEU A 86 20.79 3.91 4.79
C LEU A 86 22.30 3.92 4.81
N VAL A 87 22.89 2.76 5.12
CA VAL A 87 24.34 2.58 5.12
C VAL A 87 24.89 2.81 3.71
N GLY A 88 24.26 2.23 2.68
CA GLY A 88 24.63 2.45 1.29
C GLY A 88 24.58 3.94 0.91
N ALA A 89 23.50 4.65 1.26
CA ALA A 89 23.38 6.09 1.00
C ALA A 89 24.44 6.91 1.73
N ALA A 90 24.74 6.59 2.99
CA ALA A 90 25.77 7.26 3.76
C ALA A 90 27.16 7.06 3.14
N LEU A 91 27.49 5.83 2.73
CA LEU A 91 28.76 5.51 2.06
C LEU A 91 28.87 6.20 0.70
N THR A 92 27.83 6.14 -0.13
CA THR A 92 27.81 6.85 -1.42
C THR A 92 27.96 8.36 -1.23
N GLY A 93 27.28 8.94 -0.24
CA GLY A 93 27.42 10.36 0.07
C GLY A 93 28.82 10.73 0.52
N ALA A 94 29.42 9.94 1.43
CA ALA A 94 30.77 10.15 1.92
C ALA A 94 31.83 10.05 0.82
N VAL A 95 31.75 9.03 -0.04
CA VAL A 95 32.68 8.87 -1.18
C VAL A 95 32.53 10.03 -2.15
N THR A 96 31.29 10.40 -2.50
CA THR A 96 31.05 11.54 -3.40
C THR A 96 31.65 12.82 -2.82
N ALA A 97 31.40 13.10 -1.54
CA ALA A 97 31.93 14.29 -0.87
C ALA A 97 33.46 14.30 -0.82
N ALA A 98 34.09 13.16 -0.54
CA ALA A 98 35.54 13.03 -0.51
C ALA A 98 36.18 13.26 -1.91
N VAL A 99 35.57 12.72 -2.97
CA VAL A 99 36.05 12.94 -4.35
C VAL A 99 35.93 14.40 -4.75
N VAL A 100 34.79 15.04 -4.47
CA VAL A 100 34.58 16.47 -4.77
C VAL A 100 35.56 17.34 -3.96
N ALA A 101 35.71 17.09 -2.66
CA ALA A 101 36.63 17.83 -1.81
C ALA A 101 38.10 17.64 -2.24
N GLY A 102 38.51 16.40 -2.55
CA GLY A 102 39.86 16.09 -3.02
C GLY A 102 40.18 16.75 -4.36
N ALA A 103 39.26 16.71 -5.32
CA ALA A 103 39.43 17.38 -6.61
C ALA A 103 39.62 18.90 -6.46
N LEU A 104 38.80 19.53 -5.61
CA LEU A 104 38.87 20.97 -5.36
C LEU A 104 40.11 21.38 -4.55
N ALA A 105 40.67 20.47 -3.74
CA ALA A 105 41.88 20.72 -2.96
C ALA A 105 43.17 20.64 -3.81
N VAL A 106 43.16 19.86 -4.91
CA VAL A 106 44.34 19.71 -5.79
C VAL A 106 44.44 20.87 -6.77
N ASP A 107 43.41 21.10 -7.57
CA ASP A 107 43.35 22.23 -8.50
C ASP A 107 41.88 22.61 -8.75
N PRO A 108 41.39 23.68 -8.11
CA PRO A 108 39.99 24.05 -8.16
C PRO A 108 39.56 24.54 -9.55
N VAL A 109 40.49 24.97 -10.42
CA VAL A 109 40.16 25.51 -11.74
C VAL A 109 40.18 24.41 -12.79
N ALA A 110 41.23 23.60 -12.81
CA ALA A 110 41.35 22.51 -13.79
C ALA A 110 40.37 21.36 -13.52
N LEU A 111 40.07 21.08 -12.25
CA LEU A 111 39.23 19.94 -11.85
C LEU A 111 37.78 20.33 -11.51
N ALA A 112 37.40 21.61 -11.64
CA ALA A 112 36.02 22.07 -11.51
C ALA A 112 34.99 21.22 -12.29
N PRO A 113 35.18 20.90 -13.59
CA PRO A 113 34.19 20.10 -14.32
C PRO A 113 34.09 18.67 -13.81
N VAL A 114 35.20 18.08 -13.34
CA VAL A 114 35.23 16.73 -12.75
C VAL A 114 34.49 16.72 -11.41
N ALA A 115 34.74 17.71 -10.56
CA ALA A 115 34.04 17.90 -9.29
C ALA A 115 32.53 18.10 -9.51
N ALA A 116 32.14 18.91 -10.49
CA ALA A 116 30.75 19.12 -10.86
C ALA A 116 30.08 17.83 -11.36
N GLY A 117 30.75 17.07 -12.24
CA GLY A 117 30.26 15.79 -12.74
C GLY A 117 30.09 14.75 -11.63
N ALA A 118 31.09 14.60 -10.75
CA ALA A 118 31.03 13.71 -9.60
C ALA A 118 29.92 14.10 -8.62
N GLY A 119 29.76 15.40 -8.34
CA GLY A 119 28.69 15.94 -7.52
C GLY A 119 27.30 15.65 -8.11
N ALA A 120 27.12 15.86 -9.42
CA ALA A 120 25.87 15.55 -10.11
C ALA A 120 25.54 14.05 -10.06
N ALA A 121 26.50 13.18 -10.39
CA ALA A 121 26.31 11.73 -10.37
C ALA A 121 26.00 11.21 -8.95
N GLY A 122 26.73 11.67 -7.94
CA GLY A 122 26.48 11.31 -6.55
C GLY A 122 25.16 11.88 -6.02
N GLY A 123 24.75 13.07 -6.46
CA GLY A 123 23.44 13.64 -6.19
C GLY A 123 22.30 12.78 -6.74
N VAL A 124 22.42 12.30 -7.98
CA VAL A 124 21.46 11.36 -8.58
C VAL A 124 21.43 10.04 -7.81
N ALA A 125 22.58 9.47 -7.48
CA ALA A 125 22.67 8.23 -6.71
C ALA A 125 22.02 8.37 -5.33
N LEU A 126 22.31 9.46 -4.61
CA LEU A 126 21.69 9.79 -3.33
C LEU A 126 20.18 9.98 -3.46
N PHE A 127 19.71 10.66 -4.51
CA PHE A 127 18.28 10.83 -4.76
C PHE A 127 17.55 9.50 -4.99
N VAL A 128 18.15 8.60 -5.78
CA VAL A 128 17.63 7.24 -5.99
C VAL A 128 17.60 6.46 -4.68
N LEU A 129 18.69 6.47 -3.91
CA LEU A 129 18.77 5.78 -2.62
C LEU A 129 17.79 6.37 -1.59
N ALA A 130 17.61 7.69 -1.55
CA ALA A 130 16.62 8.36 -0.70
C ALA A 130 15.18 7.98 -1.09
N SER A 131 14.92 7.86 -2.39
CA SER A 131 13.62 7.40 -2.91
C SER A 131 13.34 5.95 -2.50
N LEU A 132 14.36 5.08 -2.57
CA LEU A 132 14.29 3.69 -2.14
C LEU A 132 14.21 3.54 -0.61
N ARG A 133 14.80 4.46 0.16
CA ARG A 133 14.72 4.51 1.64
C ARG A 133 13.30 4.75 2.16
N SER A 134 12.44 5.34 1.34
CA SER A 134 11.07 5.67 1.76
C SER A 134 10.32 4.39 2.18
N TRP A 135 9.66 4.43 3.35
CA TRP A 135 8.81 3.32 3.80
C TRP A 135 7.74 2.95 2.77
N ARG A 136 7.36 3.91 1.92
CA ARG A 136 6.49 3.72 0.76
C ARG A 136 7.03 2.68 -0.23
N SER A 137 8.32 2.69 -0.54
CA SER A 137 8.93 1.72 -1.46
C SER A 137 8.93 0.30 -0.85
N LEU A 138 9.03 0.23 0.48
CA LEU A 138 9.10 -1.02 1.24
C LEU A 138 7.71 -1.62 1.48
N ALA A 139 6.68 -0.78 1.61
CA ALA A 139 5.31 -1.20 1.77
C ALA A 139 4.68 -1.75 0.47
N SER A 140 5.31 -1.55 -0.70
CA SER A 140 4.81 -2.02 -2.01
C SER A 140 3.35 -1.62 -2.33
N ALA A 141 2.89 -0.53 -1.72
CA ALA A 141 1.52 -0.05 -1.84
C ALA A 141 1.48 1.38 -2.37
N HIS A 142 0.41 1.69 -3.09
CA HIS A 142 0.18 3.04 -3.60
C HIS A 142 -1.26 3.46 -3.37
N LEU A 143 -1.45 4.75 -3.14
CA LEU A 143 -2.78 5.33 -3.08
C LEU A 143 -3.34 5.41 -4.50
N SER A 144 -4.58 5.01 -4.67
CA SER A 144 -5.28 5.20 -5.94
C SER A 144 -5.58 6.68 -6.21
N ALA A 145 -5.92 7.00 -7.45
CA ALA A 145 -6.16 8.38 -7.89
C ALA A 145 -7.42 8.98 -7.22
N ASP A 146 -8.42 8.14 -6.97
CA ASP A 146 -9.70 8.47 -6.34
C ASP A 146 -9.62 8.64 -4.81
N ARG A 147 -8.49 8.25 -4.20
CA ARG A 147 -8.26 8.23 -2.74
C ARG A 147 -9.16 7.28 -1.95
N GLN A 148 -9.90 6.39 -2.60
CA GLN A 148 -10.82 5.51 -1.87
C GLN A 148 -10.10 4.29 -1.32
N HIS A 149 -9.07 3.80 -2.03
CA HIS A 149 -8.38 2.58 -1.66
C HIS A 149 -6.86 2.68 -1.84
N LEU A 150 -6.17 1.90 -1.00
CA LEU A 150 -4.76 1.62 -1.07
C LEU A 150 -4.55 0.30 -1.81
N VAL A 151 -3.77 0.34 -2.89
CA VAL A 151 -3.51 -0.83 -3.73
C VAL A 151 -2.18 -1.48 -3.32
N LEU A 152 -2.23 -2.69 -2.80
CA LEU A 152 -1.08 -3.57 -2.63
C LEU A 152 -0.83 -4.33 -3.93
N ARG A 153 0.25 -4.01 -4.65
CA ARG A 153 0.51 -4.63 -5.98
C ARG A 153 0.90 -6.10 -5.89
N ARG A 154 1.57 -6.49 -4.80
CA ARG A 154 2.04 -7.85 -4.55
C ARG A 154 1.94 -8.12 -3.04
N PRO A 155 0.77 -8.55 -2.55
CA PRO A 155 0.66 -8.99 -1.17
C PRO A 155 1.57 -10.21 -0.94
N GLY A 156 2.19 -10.28 0.24
CA GLY A 156 2.91 -11.47 0.66
C GLY A 156 1.97 -12.68 0.81
N ASN A 157 2.52 -13.88 0.72
CA ASN A 157 1.73 -15.10 0.92
C ASN A 157 1.10 -15.10 2.32
N GLY A 158 -0.19 -15.45 2.42
CA GLY A 158 -0.92 -15.46 3.70
C GLY A 158 -1.42 -14.10 4.18
N TYR A 159 -1.11 -13.00 3.47
CA TYR A 159 -1.64 -11.68 3.80
C TYR A 159 -3.15 -11.62 3.54
N SER A 160 -3.94 -11.70 4.62
CA SER A 160 -5.39 -11.58 4.58
C SER A 160 -5.84 -10.47 5.52
N PRO A 161 -6.42 -9.36 5.02
CA PRO A 161 -7.08 -8.38 5.87
C PRO A 161 -8.29 -9.02 6.57
N THR A 162 -8.60 -8.57 7.79
CA THR A 162 -9.79 -9.08 8.52
C THR A 162 -11.11 -8.78 7.83
N GLN A 163 -11.14 -7.79 6.93
CA GLN A 163 -12.27 -7.51 6.06
C GLN A 163 -11.75 -7.11 4.66
N PRO A 164 -11.59 -8.06 3.72
CA PRO A 164 -11.30 -7.72 2.34
C PRO A 164 -12.50 -6.98 1.74
N TYR A 165 -12.25 -5.97 0.91
CA TYR A 165 -13.30 -5.30 0.13
C TYR A 165 -13.94 -6.33 -0.82
N PRO A 166 -15.28 -6.44 -0.91
CA PRO A 166 -15.94 -7.31 -1.89
C PRO A 166 -15.50 -6.91 -3.30
N GLU A 167 -14.90 -7.86 -4.04
CA GLU A 167 -14.30 -7.58 -5.36
C GLU A 167 -15.32 -7.08 -6.39
N ASP A 168 -16.58 -7.38 -6.15
CA ASP A 168 -17.80 -7.06 -6.87
C ASP A 168 -18.25 -5.59 -6.73
N GLU A 169 -17.78 -4.87 -5.70
CA GLU A 169 -18.09 -3.44 -5.51
C GLU A 169 -16.97 -2.50 -5.98
N ILE A 170 -15.91 -3.01 -6.63
CA ILE A 170 -14.77 -2.19 -7.06
C ILE A 170 -15.12 -1.46 -8.38
N PRO A 171 -15.35 -0.13 -8.39
CA PRO A 171 -15.96 0.58 -9.54
C PRO A 171 -15.10 0.62 -10.81
N TRP A 172 -13.85 0.19 -10.72
CA TRP A 172 -12.83 0.33 -11.76
C TRP A 172 -11.97 -0.91 -11.91
N ALA A 173 -12.25 -2.00 -11.17
CA ALA A 173 -11.62 -3.27 -11.48
C ALA A 173 -11.88 -3.52 -12.97
N PRO A 174 -10.84 -3.66 -13.82
CA PRO A 174 -11.10 -4.08 -15.18
C PRO A 174 -11.89 -5.36 -15.02
N VAL A 175 -13.12 -5.36 -15.54
CA VAL A 175 -13.96 -6.54 -15.65
C VAL A 175 -13.16 -7.46 -16.56
N MET A 176 -12.21 -8.19 -15.98
CA MET A 176 -11.74 -9.44 -16.53
C MET A 176 -12.99 -10.30 -16.46
N HIS A 177 -13.79 -10.22 -17.53
CA HIS A 177 -14.75 -11.26 -17.82
C HIS A 177 -13.98 -12.56 -17.63
N ARG A 178 -14.27 -13.26 -16.54
CA ARG A 178 -14.05 -14.69 -16.55
C ARG A 178 -14.87 -15.14 -17.74
N ASP A 179 -14.19 -15.60 -18.79
CA ASP A 179 -14.82 -16.40 -19.82
C ASP A 179 -15.40 -17.62 -19.10
N VAL A 180 -16.63 -17.47 -18.62
CA VAL A 180 -17.52 -18.55 -18.24
C VAL A 180 -18.02 -19.13 -19.56
N THR A 181 -17.11 -19.74 -20.30
CA THR A 181 -17.41 -20.62 -21.41
C THR A 181 -16.82 -22.00 -21.11
N ALA A 182 -17.10 -22.50 -19.91
CA ALA A 182 -17.19 -23.93 -19.68
C ALA A 182 -18.68 -24.27 -19.58
N ARG A 183 -19.28 -24.43 -20.76
CA ARG A 183 -20.63 -24.95 -20.98
C ARG A 183 -20.76 -26.29 -20.23
N PRO A 184 -21.75 -26.51 -19.35
CA PRO A 184 -22.07 -27.86 -18.93
C PRO A 184 -22.66 -28.58 -20.15
N ALA A 185 -21.94 -29.56 -20.67
CA ALA A 185 -22.50 -30.52 -21.61
C ALA A 185 -23.53 -31.34 -20.86
N GLY A 186 -24.81 -30.98 -21.01
CA GLY A 186 -25.91 -31.80 -20.53
C GLY A 186 -25.98 -33.12 -21.32
N ARG A 187 -26.55 -34.14 -20.67
CA ARG A 187 -27.36 -35.15 -21.37
C ARG A 187 -28.60 -35.48 -20.53
N PRO A 188 -29.78 -35.66 -21.17
CA PRO A 188 -31.09 -35.62 -20.50
C PRO A 188 -31.69 -37.01 -20.21
N GLY A 189 -32.73 -37.03 -19.37
CA GLY A 189 -33.63 -38.16 -19.10
C GLY A 189 -33.28 -38.84 -17.77
N THR A 190 -34.20 -39.12 -16.84
CA THR A 190 -35.64 -39.35 -16.93
C THR A 190 -36.31 -38.90 -15.63
N VAL A 191 -37.45 -38.22 -15.75
CA VAL A 191 -38.39 -37.98 -14.64
C VAL A 191 -39.18 -39.27 -14.47
N ASP A 192 -39.03 -39.92 -13.32
CA ASP A 192 -39.90 -41.04 -12.94
C ASP A 192 -40.91 -40.53 -11.91
N LEU A 193 -42.18 -40.54 -12.31
CA LEU A 193 -43.36 -40.19 -11.53
C LEU A 193 -44.10 -41.49 -11.21
N SER A 194 -44.02 -41.96 -9.97
CA SER A 194 -44.91 -42.96 -9.31
C SER A 194 -44.40 -43.12 -7.87
N GLY A 195 -44.95 -42.45 -6.83
CA GLY A 195 -46.22 -42.75 -6.12
C GLY A 195 -45.95 -43.64 -4.88
N PRO A 196 -46.85 -43.80 -3.89
CA PRO A 196 -47.77 -42.87 -3.22
C PRO A 196 -47.55 -42.78 -1.68
N ASP A 197 -48.34 -41.89 -1.06
CA ASP A 197 -48.77 -41.72 0.36
C ASP A 197 -48.19 -42.59 1.49
N ASP A 198 -47.85 -41.94 2.62
CA ASP A 198 -48.50 -42.19 3.93
C ASP A 198 -47.91 -41.34 5.07
N GLY A 199 -48.78 -40.59 5.77
CA GLY A 199 -48.86 -40.63 7.24
C GLY A 199 -47.93 -39.77 8.13
N THR A 200 -48.59 -38.82 8.82
CA THR A 200 -48.56 -38.60 10.30
C THR A 200 -47.54 -37.64 10.96
N GLY A 201 -48.10 -36.77 11.83
CA GLY A 201 -47.50 -36.26 13.09
C GLY A 201 -47.15 -34.77 13.11
N THR A 202 -48.03 -33.84 13.51
CA THR A 202 -48.18 -33.26 14.88
C THR A 202 -46.83 -32.88 15.56
N THR A 203 -46.53 -31.61 15.85
CA THR A 203 -46.88 -30.83 17.06
C THR A 203 -46.10 -29.49 16.92
N GLU A 204 -46.70 -28.31 17.09
CA GLU A 204 -46.94 -27.57 18.34
C GLU A 204 -45.68 -27.13 19.12
N ALA A 205 -45.72 -25.86 19.59
CA ALA A 205 -44.82 -25.18 20.53
C ALA A 205 -43.43 -24.77 20.02
N ALA A 206 -42.83 -23.65 20.41
CA ALA A 206 -43.21 -22.47 21.17
C ALA A 206 -41.97 -21.53 21.18
N SER A 207 -42.20 -20.29 21.64
CA SER A 207 -41.19 -19.48 22.35
C SER A 207 -40.07 -18.87 21.49
N GLY A 208 -39.65 -17.62 21.67
CA GLY A 208 -39.90 -16.65 22.71
C GLY A 208 -39.10 -15.40 22.35
N ARG A 209 -39.72 -14.24 22.56
CA ARG A 209 -39.10 -12.93 22.47
C ARG A 209 -38.22 -12.71 23.70
N GLU A 210 -36.92 -12.50 23.55
CA GLU A 210 -36.07 -11.81 24.53
C GLU A 210 -35.03 -10.98 23.75
N ALA A 211 -35.16 -9.66 23.70
CA ALA A 211 -34.77 -8.68 24.72
C ALA A 211 -33.27 -8.33 24.64
N LEU A 212 -33.04 -7.19 23.98
CA LEU A 212 -31.81 -6.42 23.90
C LEU A 212 -31.37 -5.93 25.30
N PRO A 213 -30.06 -5.82 25.56
CA PRO A 213 -29.57 -4.72 26.38
C PRO A 213 -28.62 -3.79 25.60
N ARG A 214 -29.07 -2.54 25.50
CA ARG A 214 -28.31 -1.35 25.08
C ARG A 214 -27.01 -1.23 25.89
N ARG A 215 -25.86 -1.23 25.21
CA ARG A 215 -24.62 -0.64 25.75
C ARG A 215 -24.40 0.73 25.09
N ARG A 216 -24.41 1.77 25.93
CA ARG A 216 -23.97 3.14 25.60
C ARG A 216 -22.47 3.11 25.22
N PRO A 217 -22.04 3.73 24.12
CA PRO A 217 -20.67 4.18 24.01
C PRO A 217 -20.50 5.51 24.76
N ALA A 218 -19.46 5.56 25.58
CA ALA A 218 -19.01 6.74 26.32
C ALA A 218 -18.59 7.87 25.38
N GLU A 219 -18.90 9.10 25.78
CA GLU A 219 -18.45 10.34 25.17
C GLU A 219 -16.91 10.43 25.17
N PRO A 220 -16.26 10.83 24.07
CA PRO A 220 -14.89 11.29 24.12
C PRO A 220 -14.83 12.75 24.59
N ALA A 221 -14.14 12.97 25.70
CA ALA A 221 -13.76 14.29 26.20
C ALA A 221 -12.91 15.03 25.14
N VAL A 222 -13.45 16.17 24.70
CA VAL A 222 -12.76 17.16 23.88
C VAL A 222 -11.83 17.96 24.78
N VAL A 223 -10.51 17.82 24.61
CA VAL A 223 -9.52 18.75 25.19
C VAL A 223 -9.05 19.69 24.10
N LEU A 224 -9.41 20.96 24.26
CA LEU A 224 -9.00 22.07 23.41
C LEU A 224 -7.58 22.57 23.77
N VAL A 225 -6.82 22.78 22.72
CA VAL A 225 -5.74 23.75 22.45
C VAL A 225 -5.38 24.78 23.56
N GLY A 226 -4.07 24.90 23.79
CA GLY A 226 -3.34 26.15 24.09
C GLY A 226 -1.85 25.86 23.82
N GLY A 227 -1.08 26.57 22.99
CA GLY A 227 -1.18 27.98 22.61
C GLY A 227 -0.11 28.72 23.40
N ASP A 228 1.13 28.69 22.91
CA ASP A 228 2.21 29.70 23.06
C ASP A 228 3.30 29.39 22.01
#